data_AF-A0A5C1HU10-F1
#
_entry.id   AF-A0A5C1HU10-F1
#
_cell.length_a   1.000
_cell.length_b   1.000
_cell.length_c   1.000
_cell.angle_alpha   90.00
_cell.angle_beta   90.00
_cell.angle_gamma   90.00
#
_symmetry.space_group_name_H-M   'P 1'
#
loop_
_entity.id
_entity.type
_entity.pdbx_description
1 polymer ?
#
loop_
_entity_poly.entity_id
_entity_poly.type
_entity_poly.pdbx_seq_one_letter_code
_entity_poly.pdbx_strand_id
1 'polypeptide(L)'
;MIHASAYKDPHHVMLFFEEITNAANHQQCLTDRVGYYEELKSNGKVVISGNFWNQDKNFVIVSVSNDDELLHIIENDPAIKQNVLELVKAMPF
;
A
#
# COMPACT_ATOMS: atom_id res chain seq x y z
N MET A 1 -27.65 -2.02 18.13
CA MET A 1 -27.20 -2.42 16.77
C MET A 1 -25.69 -2.41 16.78
N ILE A 2 -25.08 -3.58 16.60
CA ILE A 2 -23.63 -3.78 16.78
C ILE A 2 -22.96 -3.41 15.46
N HIS A 3 -22.33 -2.23 15.36
CA HIS A 3 -21.29 -2.02 14.37
C HIS A 3 -20.06 -2.79 14.86
N ALA A 4 -19.99 -4.06 14.50
CA ALA A 4 -18.77 -4.83 14.65
C ALA A 4 -17.75 -4.22 13.68
N SER A 5 -16.82 -3.45 14.24
CA SER A 5 -15.54 -3.13 13.60
C SER A 5 -14.99 -4.42 13.00
N ALA A 6 -14.98 -4.51 11.67
CA ALA A 6 -14.69 -5.74 10.94
C ALA A 6 -13.19 -6.14 10.98
N TYR A 7 -12.38 -5.43 11.76
CA TYR A 7 -10.91 -5.45 11.64
C TYR A 7 -10.18 -5.45 12.99
N LYS A 8 -10.73 -6.14 14.00
CA LYS A 8 -10.10 -6.30 15.32
C LYS A 8 -9.00 -7.38 15.39
N ASP A 9 -8.80 -8.15 14.32
CA ASP A 9 -7.84 -9.25 14.27
C ASP A 9 -6.82 -9.04 13.13
N PRO A 10 -5.62 -9.65 13.23
CA PRO A 10 -4.66 -9.65 12.14
C PRO A 10 -5.29 -10.14 10.84
N HIS A 11 -5.20 -9.33 9.80
CA HIS A 11 -5.83 -9.59 8.52
C HIS A 11 -4.95 -9.11 7.37
N HIS A 12 -5.26 -9.59 6.16
CA HIS A 12 -4.57 -9.15 4.96
C HIS A 12 -5.41 -8.13 4.22
N VAL A 13 -4.75 -7.12 3.66
CA VAL A 13 -5.37 -6.06 2.87
C VAL A 13 -4.60 -5.92 1.57
N MET A 14 -5.31 -5.99 0.46
CA MET A 14 -4.81 -5.67 -0.86
C MET A 14 -5.03 -4.19 -1.15
N LEU A 15 -3.94 -3.47 -1.37
CA LEU A 15 -3.89 -2.06 -1.72
C LEU A 15 -3.62 -1.90 -3.21
N PHE A 16 -4.39 -1.03 -3.86
CA PHE A 16 -4.26 -0.69 -5.27
C PHE A 16 -3.90 0.79 -5.43
N PHE A 17 -2.89 1.05 -6.25
CA PHE A 17 -2.38 2.39 -6.49
C PHE A 17 -2.42 2.75 -7.97
N GLU A 18 -2.75 4.00 -8.26
CA GLU A 18 -2.73 4.60 -9.61
C GLU A 18 -1.82 5.82 -9.65
N GLU A 19 -1.26 6.14 -10.82
CA GLU A 19 -0.44 7.33 -11.04
C GLU A 19 -1.29 8.60 -11.12
N ILE A 20 -0.96 9.61 -10.31
CA ILE A 20 -1.60 10.94 -10.35
C ILE A 20 -0.81 11.87 -11.28
N THR A 21 0.52 11.74 -11.24
CA THR A 21 1.44 12.56 -12.03
C THR A 21 2.41 11.66 -12.79
N ASN A 22 3.02 12.18 -13.86
CA ASN A 22 3.95 11.41 -14.67
C ASN A 22 5.10 10.87 -13.80
N ALA A 23 5.04 9.57 -13.50
CA ALA A 23 5.93 8.92 -12.56
C ALA A 23 7.40 8.91 -13.05
N ALA A 24 7.62 9.07 -14.36
CA ALA A 24 8.96 9.14 -14.96
C ALA A 24 9.82 10.29 -14.42
N ASN A 25 9.19 11.37 -13.92
CA ASN A 25 9.92 12.50 -13.31
C ASN A 25 10.21 12.30 -11.82
N HIS A 26 9.70 11.23 -11.21
CA HIS A 26 9.73 10.97 -9.77
C HIS A 26 10.51 9.69 -9.42
N GLN A 27 11.55 9.38 -10.21
CA GLN A 27 12.32 8.15 -10.07
C GLN A 27 12.87 7.92 -8.64
N GLN A 28 13.30 8.98 -7.96
CA GLN A 28 13.76 8.89 -6.56
C GLN A 28 12.63 8.48 -5.62
N CYS A 29 11.45 9.09 -5.75
CA CYS A 29 10.27 8.77 -4.95
C CYS A 29 9.84 7.31 -5.14
N LEU A 30 9.84 6.81 -6.38
CA LEU A 30 9.54 5.41 -6.67
C LEU A 30 10.59 4.45 -6.06
N THR A 31 11.86 4.85 -6.08
CA THR A 31 12.96 4.08 -5.46
C THR A 31 12.79 4.01 -3.94
N ASP A 32 12.47 5.15 -3.31
CA ASP A 32 12.22 5.23 -1.86
C ASP A 32 11.02 4.36 -1.48
N ARG A 33 9.97 4.35 -2.30
CA ARG A 33 8.79 3.50 -2.11
C ARG A 33 9.11 2.01 -2.21
N VAL A 34 9.98 1.61 -3.14
CA VAL A 34 10.45 0.21 -3.20
C VAL A 34 11.19 -0.15 -1.91
N GLY A 35 12.10 0.71 -1.43
CA GLY A 35 12.80 0.51 -0.17
C GLY A 35 11.84 0.37 1.02
N TYR A 36 10.82 1.22 1.08
CA TYR A 36 9.79 1.19 2.12
C TYR A 36 9.04 -0.16 2.18
N TYR A 37 8.56 -0.67 1.04
CA TYR A 37 7.85 -1.95 1.02
C TYR A 37 8.76 -3.16 1.19
N GLU A 38 10.04 -3.09 0.78
CA GLU A 38 11.02 -4.13 1.10
C GLU A 38 11.35 -4.18 2.60
N GLU A 39 11.40 -3.04 3.28
CA GLU A 39 11.53 -2.99 4.75
C GLU A 39 10.31 -3.64 5.41
N LEU A 40 9.10 -3.26 5.01
CA LEU A 40 7.87 -3.89 5.50
C LEU A 40 7.84 -5.40 5.23
N LYS A 41 8.33 -5.84 4.07
CA LYS A 41 8.45 -7.26 3.72
C LYS A 41 9.44 -7.99 4.63
N SER A 42 10.59 -7.40 4.93
CA SER A 42 11.57 -7.97 5.86
C SER A 42 11.03 -8.10 7.29
N ASN A 43 10.08 -7.23 7.65
CA ASN A 43 9.33 -7.27 8.90
C ASN A 43 8.10 -8.19 8.86
N GLY A 44 7.90 -8.95 7.77
CA GLY A 44 6.77 -9.88 7.61
C GLY A 44 5.41 -9.21 7.35
N LYS A 45 5.39 -7.92 7.02
CA LYS A 45 4.17 -7.13 6.80
C LYS A 45 3.73 -7.11 5.35
N VAL A 46 4.61 -7.33 4.37
CA VAL A 46 4.23 -7.48 2.97
C VAL A 46 4.24 -8.96 2.61
N VAL A 47 3.09 -9.45 2.14
CA VAL A 47 2.95 -10.84 1.64
C VAL A 47 3.39 -10.92 0.18
N ILE A 48 2.91 -9.99 -0.64
CA ILE A 48 3.22 -9.91 -2.07
C ILE A 48 3.05 -8.48 -2.56
N SER A 49 3.85 -8.09 -3.54
CA SER A 49 3.71 -6.84 -4.29
C SER A 49 3.98 -7.10 -5.77
N GLY A 50 3.40 -6.27 -6.63
CA GLY A 50 3.59 -6.40 -8.06
C GLY A 50 2.87 -5.33 -8.86
N ASN A 51 3.05 -5.40 -10.18
CA ASN A 51 2.47 -4.48 -11.13
C ASN A 51 1.55 -5.26 -12.07
N PHE A 52 0.41 -4.68 -12.43
CA PHE A 52 -0.42 -5.27 -13.47
C PHE A 52 0.20 -5.01 -14.85
N TRP A 53 0.39 -6.05 -15.65
CA TRP A 53 1.07 -5.92 -16.95
C TRP A 53 0.30 -5.06 -17.97
N ASN A 54 -0.99 -4.84 -17.75
CA ASN A 54 -1.91 -4.17 -18.67
C ASN A 54 -2.46 -2.85 -18.12
N GLN A 55 -2.03 -2.41 -16.94
CA GLN A 55 -2.49 -1.19 -16.30
C GLN A 55 -1.32 -0.55 -15.56
N ASP A 56 -1.26 0.78 -15.53
CA ASP A 56 -0.33 1.54 -14.67
C ASP A 56 -0.81 1.49 -13.20
N LYS A 57 -1.12 0.27 -12.74
CA LYS A 57 -1.62 -0.04 -11.41
C LYS A 57 -0.65 -0.96 -10.72
N ASN A 58 -0.24 -0.52 -9.54
CA ASN A 58 0.61 -1.29 -8.65
C ASN A 58 -0.26 -1.82 -7.51
N PHE A 59 0.02 -3.04 -7.07
CA PHE A 59 -0.65 -3.61 -5.91
C PHE A 59 0.34 -4.09 -4.87
N VAL A 60 -0.09 -4.02 -3.61
CA VAL A 60 0.63 -4.57 -2.46
C VAL A 60 -0.39 -5.25 -1.55
N ILE A 61 -0.09 -6.47 -1.12
CA ILE A 61 -0.84 -7.16 -0.08
C ILE A 61 -0.06 -7.06 1.22
N VAL A 62 -0.65 -6.40 2.21
CA VAL A 62 -0.07 -6.23 3.54
C VAL A 62 -0.80 -7.08 4.57
N SER A 63 -0.07 -7.57 5.56
CA SER A 63 -0.59 -8.17 6.79
C SER A 63 -0.53 -7.12 7.88
N VAL A 64 -1.69 -6.77 8.44
CA VAL A 64 -1.84 -5.74 9.46
C VAL A 64 -2.55 -6.32 10.66
N SER A 65 -2.20 -5.86 11.85
CA SER A 65 -2.79 -6.27 13.13
C SER A 65 -4.10 -5.56 13.42
N ASN A 66 -4.31 -4.37 12.84
CA ASN A 66 -5.50 -3.53 12.99
C ASN A 66 -5.51 -2.42 11.91
N ASP A 67 -6.61 -1.64 11.88
CA ASP A 67 -6.80 -0.54 10.94
C ASP A 67 -5.82 0.62 11.14
N ASP A 68 -5.37 0.89 12.37
CA ASP A 68 -4.43 1.98 12.64
C ASP A 68 -3.05 1.69 12.00
N GLU A 69 -2.62 0.43 12.04
CA GLU A 69 -1.39 -0.02 11.36
C GLU A 69 -1.54 0.10 9.84
N LEU A 70 -2.71 -0.25 9.29
CA LEU A 70 -3.00 -0.09 7.86
C LEU A 70 -2.91 1.38 7.44
N LEU A 71 -3.56 2.27 8.20
CA LEU A 71 -3.51 3.71 7.96
C LEU A 71 -2.08 4.23 8.05
N HIS A 72 -1.31 3.79 9.05
CA HIS A 72 0.09 4.16 9.20
C HIS A 72 0.94 3.73 8.00
N ILE A 73 0.68 2.55 7.43
CA ILE A 73 1.37 2.08 6.23
C ILE A 73 1.05 2.98 5.03
N ILE A 74 -0.23 3.30 4.84
CA ILE A 74 -0.69 4.13 3.71
C ILE A 74 -0.15 5.57 3.82
N GLU A 75 -0.25 6.18 5.00
CA GLU A 75 0.21 7.56 5.24
C GLU A 75 1.74 7.71 5.15
N ASN A 76 2.49 6.61 5.34
CA ASN A 76 3.94 6.60 5.21
C ASN A 76 4.45 6.13 3.85
N ASP A 77 3.58 5.73 2.92
CA ASP A 77 3.97 5.40 1.55
C ASP A 77 4.62 6.64 0.88
N PRO A 78 5.89 6.56 0.46
CA PRO A 78 6.61 7.71 -0.10
C PRO A 78 5.93 8.34 -1.32
N ALA A 79 5.25 7.55 -2.16
CA ALA A 79 4.56 8.06 -3.34
C ALA A 79 3.21 8.68 -3.02
N ILE A 80 2.54 8.25 -1.95
CA ILE A 80 1.34 8.92 -1.44
C ILE A 80 1.72 10.27 -0.85
N LYS A 81 2.76 10.33 0.00
CA LYS A 81 3.22 11.59 0.63
C LYS A 81 3.65 12.65 -0.38
N GLN A 82 4.19 12.22 -1.50
CA GLN A 82 4.67 13.11 -2.56
C GLN A 82 3.64 13.36 -3.66
N ASN A 83 2.40 12.86 -3.52
CA ASN A 83 1.33 12.96 -4.54
C ASN A 83 1.74 12.44 -5.92
N VAL A 84 2.55 11.38 -5.95
CA VAL A 84 2.96 10.68 -7.18
C VAL A 84 1.94 9.59 -7.52
N LEU A 85 1.53 8.84 -6.50
CA LEU A 85 0.49 7.80 -6.61
C LEU A 85 -0.65 8.11 -5.65
N GLU A 86 -1.85 7.64 -6.00
CA GLU A 86 -3.01 7.62 -5.12
C GLU A 86 -3.42 6.19 -4.79
N LEU A 87 -3.91 5.99 -3.56
CA LEU A 87 -4.58 4.75 -3.17
C LEU A 87 -6.01 4.80 -3.71
N VAL A 88 -6.30 4.02 -4.74
CA VAL A 88 -7.63 3.97 -5.37
C VAL A 88 -8.56 2.95 -4.73
N LYS A 89 -7.99 1.93 -4.09
CA LYS A 89 -8.77 0.86 -3.48
C LYS A 89 -7.98 0.12 -2.42
N ALA A 90 -8.66 -0.20 -1.31
CA ALA A 90 -8.20 -1.15 -0.31
C ALA A 90 -9.27 -2.23 -0.12
N MET A 91 -8.89 -3.51 -0.14
CA MET A 91 -9.83 -4.63 0.01
C MET A 91 -9.27 -5.69 0.94
N PRO A 92 -10.09 -6.35 1.78
CA PRO A 92 -9.67 -7.53 2.53
C PRO A 92 -9.21 -8.66 1.58
N PHE A 93 -8.17 -9.40 1.98
CA PHE A 93 -7.60 -10.55 1.24
C PHE A 93 -7.67 -11.84 2.06
#